data_AF-A0A8X6VN23-F1
#
_entry.id   AF-A0A8X6VN23-F1
#
_cell.length_a   1.000
_cell.length_b   1.000
_cell.length_c   1.000
_cell.angle_alpha   90.00
_cell.angle_beta   90.00
_cell.angle_gamma   90.00
#
_symmetry.space_group_name_H-M   'P 1'
#
loop_
_entity.id
_entity.type
_entity.pdbx_description
1 polymer ?
#
loop_
_entity_poly.entity_id
_entity_poly.type
_entity_poly.pdbx_seq_one_letter_code
_entity_poly.pdbx_strand_id
1 'polypeptide(L)'
;MMSRSCGSNKTKQYVAQLVPTIDSLKDTFGDRLISSFVPVNWPPRSCDLTPLDYFLWGYVKSLVYADRPQTLDHLEDNIRRVIADIRPQMLEKVVKNWTSRLDYIRGSRGSPMPEVIFKM
;
A
#
# COMPACT_ATOMS: atom_id res chain seq x y z
N MET A 1 38.16 15.49 9.92
CA MET A 1 36.98 16.39 9.87
C MET A 1 36.62 16.64 8.41
N MET A 2 35.47 16.16 7.94
CA MET A 2 34.74 16.68 6.77
C MET A 2 33.41 15.92 6.68
N SER A 3 32.39 16.40 7.40
CA SER A 3 31.01 15.94 7.23
C SER A 3 30.42 16.62 6.00
N ARG A 4 30.16 15.86 4.93
CA ARG A 4 29.42 16.36 3.77
C ARG A 4 27.92 16.29 4.08
N SER A 5 27.32 17.43 4.42
CA SER A 5 25.88 17.62 4.47
C SER A 5 25.36 17.73 3.02
N CYS A 6 24.88 16.62 2.47
CA CYS A 6 24.21 16.59 1.17
C CYS A 6 22.77 16.13 1.41
N GLY A 7 21.81 17.07 1.39
CA GLY A 7 20.39 16.71 1.52
C GLY A 7 19.41 17.81 1.94
N SER A 8 19.86 19.01 2.32
CA SER A 8 18.95 19.96 2.99
C SER A 8 18.14 20.91 2.08
N ASN A 9 18.56 21.21 0.85
CA ASN A 9 17.89 22.28 0.07
C ASN A 9 16.76 21.79 -0.84
N LYS A 10 16.89 20.62 -1.47
CA LYS A 10 15.82 20.08 -2.35
C LYS A 10 14.57 19.67 -1.57
N THR A 11 14.76 19.07 -0.40
CA THR A 11 13.67 18.61 0.48
C THR A 11 12.87 19.78 1.05
N LYS A 12 13.54 20.87 1.43
CA LYS A 12 12.88 22.10 1.92
C LYS A 12 12.06 22.79 0.83
N GLN A 13 12.57 22.83 -0.40
CA GLN A 13 11.86 23.45 -1.52
C GLN A 13 10.63 22.62 -1.95
N TYR A 14 10.75 21.28 -1.94
CA TYR A 14 9.64 20.38 -2.23
C TYR A 14 8.54 20.44 -1.15
N VAL A 15 8.92 20.48 0.13
CA VAL A 15 7.96 20.63 1.24
C VAL A 15 7.25 21.99 1.17
N ALA A 16 7.96 23.07 0.87
CA ALA A 16 7.36 24.41 0.74
C ALA A 16 6.28 24.48 -0.36
N GLN A 17 6.40 23.68 -1.43
CA GLN A 17 5.41 23.60 -2.50
C GLN A 17 4.17 22.77 -2.10
N LEU A 18 4.30 21.86 -1.14
CA LEU A 18 3.22 20.94 -0.73
C LEU A 18 2.37 21.45 0.45
N VAL A 19 2.90 22.37 1.25
CA VAL A 19 2.17 22.95 2.42
C VAL A 19 0.81 23.52 2.02
N PRO A 20 0.67 24.35 0.96
CA PRO A 20 -0.63 24.91 0.57
C PRO A 20 -1.63 23.82 0.14
N THR A 21 -1.15 22.77 -0.52
CA THR A 21 -1.99 21.65 -0.97
C THR A 21 -2.46 20.80 0.20
N ILE A 22 -1.57 20.53 1.17
CA ILE A 22 -1.91 19.76 2.37
C ILE A 22 -2.95 20.51 3.21
N ASP A 23 -2.83 21.83 3.33
CA ASP A 23 -3.78 22.62 4.13
C ASP A 23 -5.17 22.68 3.48
N SER A 24 -5.27 22.82 2.15
CA SER A 24 -6.54 22.67 1.43
C SER A 24 -7.17 21.27 1.58
N LEU A 25 -6.34 20.22 1.63
CA LEU A 25 -6.82 18.86 1.84
C LEU A 25 -7.26 18.62 3.29
N LYS A 26 -6.60 19.22 4.28
CA LYS A 26 -7.04 19.17 5.68
C LYS A 26 -8.41 19.81 5.87
N ASP A 27 -8.69 20.92 5.18
CA ASP A 27 -10.01 21.58 5.23
C ASP A 27 -11.13 20.63 4.75
N THR A 28 -10.84 19.83 3.73
CA THR A 28 -11.83 18.90 3.15
C THR A 28 -11.93 17.57 3.93
N PHE A 29 -10.80 17.01 4.37
CA PHE A 29 -10.74 15.62 4.87
C PHE A 29 -10.50 15.53 6.40
N GLY A 30 -10.06 16.61 7.04
CA GLY A 30 -9.73 16.66 8.47
C GLY A 30 -8.66 15.65 8.87
N ASP A 31 -8.88 14.97 10.00
CA ASP A 31 -7.98 13.95 10.56
C ASP A 31 -7.92 12.65 9.76
N ARG A 32 -8.72 12.52 8.69
CA ARG A 32 -8.73 11.35 7.80
C ARG A 32 -7.65 11.43 6.71
N LEU A 33 -6.87 12.51 6.68
CA LEU A 33 -5.82 12.70 5.69
C LEU A 33 -4.59 11.86 6.05
N ILE A 34 -4.24 10.93 5.15
CA ILE A 34 -3.06 10.08 5.25
C ILE A 34 -2.07 10.50 4.15
N SER A 35 -0.93 11.06 4.54
CA SER A 35 0.13 11.52 3.63
C SER A 35 1.49 11.51 4.33
N SER A 36 2.57 11.47 3.55
CA SER A 36 3.88 11.89 4.07
C SER A 36 3.72 13.36 4.49
N PHE A 37 4.13 13.74 5.71
CA PHE A 37 3.99 15.10 6.30
C PHE A 37 2.67 15.48 7.02
N VAL A 38 1.76 14.53 7.29
CA VAL A 38 0.59 14.70 8.19
C VAL A 38 0.67 13.75 9.40
N PRO A 39 -0.15 13.91 10.46
CA PRO A 39 -0.01 13.13 11.70
C PRO A 39 0.01 11.61 11.49
N VAL A 40 -0.78 11.11 10.53
CA VAL A 40 -0.67 9.74 10.04
C VAL A 40 0.38 9.70 8.93
N ASN A 41 1.64 9.59 9.34
CA ASN A 41 2.77 9.57 8.42
C ASN A 41 2.82 8.23 7.66
N TRP A 42 2.35 8.24 6.41
CA TRP A 42 2.39 7.07 5.53
C TRP A 42 3.61 7.17 4.60
N PRO A 43 4.51 6.18 4.60
CA PRO A 43 5.75 6.27 3.84
C PRO A 43 5.48 6.20 2.32
N PRO A 44 6.35 6.80 1.48
CA PRO A 44 6.31 6.59 0.04
C PRO A 44 6.60 5.11 -0.30
N ARG A 45 5.93 4.57 -1.32
CA ARG A 45 5.94 3.14 -1.71
C ARG A 45 5.32 2.16 -0.70
N SER A 46 4.20 2.58 -0.10
CA SER A 46 3.43 1.76 0.84
C SER A 46 2.48 0.75 0.19
N CYS A 47 2.59 0.47 -1.11
CA CYS A 47 1.82 -0.63 -1.74
C CYS A 47 2.17 -1.99 -1.10
N ASP A 48 3.35 -2.12 -0.50
CA ASP A 48 3.72 -3.28 0.31
C ASP A 48 3.00 -3.36 1.66
N LEU A 49 2.37 -2.27 2.12
CA LEU A 49 1.69 -2.16 3.41
C LEU A 49 0.17 -2.27 3.32
N THR A 50 -0.40 -2.25 2.12
CA THR A 50 -1.83 -2.32 1.88
C THR A 50 -2.20 -3.76 1.49
N PRO A 51 -2.95 -4.51 2.33
CA PRO A 51 -3.43 -5.86 2.04
C PRO A 51 -4.15 -6.01 0.69
N LEU A 52 -4.80 -4.95 0.24
CA LEU A 52 -5.46 -4.89 -1.05
C LEU A 52 -4.46 -4.98 -2.22
N ASP A 53 -3.33 -4.28 -2.11
CA ASP A 53 -2.37 -4.15 -3.21
C ASP A 53 -1.45 -5.37 -3.30
N TYR A 54 -0.91 -5.86 -2.18
CA TYR A 54 0.03 -7.01 -2.22
C TYR A 54 -0.66 -8.37 -2.28
N PHE A 55 -1.93 -8.47 -1.86
CA PHE A 55 -2.66 -9.75 -1.81
C PHE A 55 -3.89 -9.73 -2.71
N LEU A 56 -4.89 -8.89 -2.40
CA LEU A 56 -6.22 -9.05 -3.00
C LEU A 56 -6.18 -8.88 -4.52
N TRP A 57 -5.54 -7.81 -5.00
CA TRP A 57 -5.51 -7.51 -6.43
C TRP A 57 -4.81 -8.59 -7.25
N GLY A 58 -3.63 -9.03 -6.81
CA GLY A 58 -2.89 -10.10 -7.47
C GLY A 58 -3.62 -11.44 -7.44
N TYR A 59 -4.18 -11.80 -6.29
CA TYR A 59 -4.93 -13.05 -6.10
C TYR A 59 -6.19 -13.09 -6.97
N VAL A 60 -7.07 -12.10 -6.80
CA VAL A 60 -8.34 -12.04 -7.51
C VAL A 60 -8.10 -12.00 -9.02
N LYS A 61 -7.15 -11.19 -9.49
CA LYS A 61 -6.82 -11.12 -10.91
C LYS A 61 -6.38 -12.47 -11.48
N SER A 62 -5.52 -13.21 -10.77
CA SER A 62 -5.06 -14.52 -11.25
C SER A 62 -6.19 -15.54 -11.41
N LEU A 63 -7.19 -15.51 -10.53
CA LEU A 63 -8.32 -16.44 -10.56
C LEU A 63 -9.44 -16.01 -11.50
N VAL A 64 -9.77 -14.71 -11.52
CA VAL A 64 -10.85 -14.17 -12.37
C VAL A 64 -10.55 -14.38 -13.85
N TYR A 65 -9.27 -14.22 -14.25
CA TYR A 65 -8.83 -14.38 -15.63
C TYR A 65 -8.40 -15.82 -15.99
N ALA A 66 -8.39 -16.76 -15.03
CA ALA A 66 -8.03 -18.14 -15.31
C ALA A 66 -8.97 -18.78 -16.35
N ASP A 67 -10.26 -18.46 -16.27
CA ASP A 67 -11.30 -19.00 -17.16
C ASP A 67 -11.44 -18.22 -18.49
N ARG A 68 -10.62 -17.18 -18.71
CA ARG A 68 -10.63 -16.32 -19.91
C ARG A 68 -12.05 -15.82 -20.29
N PRO A 69 -12.74 -15.08 -19.40
CA PRO A 69 -14.09 -14.58 -19.66
C PRO A 69 -14.14 -13.79 -20.97
N GLN A 70 -15.13 -14.10 -21.82
CA GLN A 70 -15.34 -13.44 -23.12
C GLN A 70 -16.41 -12.34 -23.07
N THR A 71 -17.16 -12.27 -21.97
CA THR A 71 -18.24 -11.30 -21.76
C THR A 71 -18.08 -10.61 -20.41
N LEU A 72 -18.68 -9.41 -20.27
CA LEU A 72 -18.68 -8.68 -19.02
C LEU A 72 -19.44 -9.44 -17.92
N ASP A 73 -20.57 -10.06 -18.25
CA ASP A 73 -21.36 -10.84 -17.28
C ASP A 73 -20.53 -11.98 -16.66
N HIS A 74 -19.80 -12.72 -17.48
CA HIS A 74 -18.94 -13.81 -17.00
C HIS A 74 -17.77 -13.28 -16.15
N LEU A 75 -17.26 -12.09 -16.47
CA LEU A 75 -16.22 -11.44 -15.66
C LEU A 75 -16.77 -11.03 -14.29
N GLU A 76 -17.96 -10.43 -14.24
CA GLU A 76 -18.63 -10.05 -13.00
C GLU A 76 -18.91 -11.27 -12.11
N ASP A 77 -19.45 -12.35 -12.69
CA ASP A 77 -19.74 -13.57 -11.96
C ASP A 77 -18.46 -14.22 -11.41
N ASN A 78 -17.38 -14.22 -12.19
CA ASN A 78 -16.08 -14.69 -11.71
C ASN A 78 -15.54 -13.85 -10.55
N ILE A 79 -15.67 -12.51 -10.60
CA ILE A 79 -15.27 -11.65 -9.49
C ILE A 79 -16.08 -11.99 -8.24
N ARG A 80 -17.42 -12.07 -8.35
CA ARG A 80 -18.29 -12.43 -7.22
C ARG A 80 -17.94 -13.78 -6.62
N ARG A 81 -17.74 -14.79 -7.47
CA ARG A 81 -17.35 -16.15 -7.06
C ARG A 81 -16.02 -16.17 -6.33
N VAL A 82 -14.97 -15.56 -6.90
CA VAL A 82 -13.63 -15.55 -6.32
C VAL A 82 -13.61 -14.80 -4.99
N ILE A 83 -14.31 -13.68 -4.88
CA ILE A 83 -14.42 -12.93 -3.62
C ILE A 83 -15.15 -13.74 -2.55
N ALA A 84 -16.25 -14.42 -2.91
CA ALA A 84 -17.01 -15.27 -2.00
C ALA A 84 -16.21 -16.48 -1.50
N ASP A 85 -15.24 -16.96 -2.30
CA ASP A 85 -14.36 -18.08 -1.94
C ASP A 85 -13.17 -17.67 -1.03
N ILE A 86 -13.01 -16.37 -0.73
CA ILE A 86 -11.97 -15.92 0.20
C ILE A 86 -12.32 -16.37 1.61
N ARG A 87 -11.63 -17.42 2.06
CA ARG A 87 -11.81 -18.01 3.38
C ARG A 87 -11.21 -17.14 4.50
N PRO A 88 -11.80 -17.10 5.70
CA PRO A 88 -11.26 -16.36 6.85
C PRO A 88 -9.81 -16.70 7.20
N GLN A 89 -9.41 -17.97 7.05
CA GLN A 89 -8.04 -18.42 7.33
C GLN A 89 -7.02 -17.77 6.38
N MET A 90 -7.44 -17.42 5.16
CA MET A 90 -6.60 -16.68 4.21
C MET A 90 -6.41 -15.24 4.68
N LEU A 91 -7.48 -14.61 5.16
CA LEU A 91 -7.42 -13.25 5.73
C LEU A 91 -6.53 -13.20 6.98
N GLU A 92 -6.57 -14.21 7.84
CA GLU A 92 -5.66 -14.31 9.00
C GLU A 92 -4.18 -14.33 8.57
N LYS A 93 -3.85 -15.06 7.50
CA LYS A 93 -2.49 -15.08 6.95
C LYS A 93 -2.08 -13.72 6.39
N VAL A 94 -3.00 -13.03 5.73
CA VAL A 94 -2.79 -11.66 5.22
C VAL A 94 -2.49 -10.71 6.38
N VAL A 95 -3.27 -10.75 7.45
CA VAL A 95 -3.03 -9.90 8.65
C VAL A 95 -1.68 -10.23 9.31
N LYS A 96 -1.34 -11.52 9.48
CA LYS A 96 -0.03 -11.94 10.01
C LYS A 96 1.14 -11.51 9.13
N ASN A 97 0.96 -11.52 7.81
CA ASN A 97 1.95 -11.03 6.87
C ASN A 97 2.12 -9.51 7.02
N TRP A 98 1.02 -8.76 7.15
CA TRP A 98 1.03 -7.33 7.39
C TRP A 98 1.81 -6.95 8.66
N THR A 99 1.60 -7.64 9.79
CA THR A 99 2.38 -7.38 11.01
C THR A 99 3.88 -7.66 10.80
N SER A 100 4.22 -8.75 10.10
CA SER A 100 5.62 -9.08 9.78
C SER A 100 6.28 -8.02 8.90
N ARG A 101 5.53 -7.49 7.94
CA ARG A 101 5.95 -6.39 7.07
C ARG A 101 6.19 -5.10 7.86
N LEU A 102 5.32 -4.75 8.80
CA LEU A 102 5.53 -3.61 9.68
C LEU A 102 6.79 -3.77 10.54
N ASP A 103 7.00 -4.95 11.11
CA ASP A 103 8.19 -5.25 11.90
C ASP A 103 9.48 -5.11 11.08
N TYR A 104 9.47 -5.57 9.82
CA TYR A 104 10.59 -5.40 8.91
C TYR A 104 10.89 -3.92 8.64
N ILE A 105 9.88 -3.11 8.31
CA ILE A 105 10.08 -1.67 8.04
C ILE A 105 10.62 -0.95 9.28
N ARG A 106 10.11 -1.30 10.47
CA ARG A 106 10.61 -0.76 11.73
C ARG A 106 12.09 -1.11 11.95
N GLY A 107 12.49 -2.33 11.63
CA GLY A 107 13.89 -2.78 11.75
C GLY A 107 14.82 -2.23 10.67
N SER A 108 14.32 -2.01 9.45
CA SER A 108 15.11 -1.64 8.27
C SER A 108 15.22 -0.13 8.03
N ARG A 109 14.68 0.69 8.95
CA ARG A 109 14.62 2.17 8.84
C ARG A 109 14.03 2.66 7.52
N GLY A 110 13.01 1.96 7.00
CA GLY A 110 12.35 2.33 5.74
C GLY A 110 13.09 1.90 4.47
N SER A 111 14.03 0.97 4.56
CA SER A 111 14.61 0.33 3.37
C SER A 111 13.53 -0.47 2.64
N PRO A 112 13.53 -0.48 1.28
CA PRO A 112 12.58 -1.27 0.51
C PRO A 112 12.58 -2.74 0.94
N MET A 113 11.39 -3.34 1.03
CA MET A 113 11.32 -4.78 1.20
C MET A 113 11.81 -5.46 -0.07
N PRO A 114 12.62 -6.54 0.03
CA PRO A 114 12.75 -7.47 -1.07
C PRO A 114 11.36 -8.01 -1.42
N GLU A 115 11.10 -8.33 -2.69
CA GLU A 115 9.81 -8.81 -3.17
C GLU A 115 9.37 -10.07 -2.40
N VAL A 116 8.59 -9.90 -1.34
CA VAL A 116 8.04 -11.02 -0.56
C VAL A 116 6.79 -11.48 -1.29
N ILE A 117 6.95 -12.53 -2.11
CA ILE A 117 5.84 -13.26 -2.70
C ILE A 117 4.99 -13.81 -1.55
N PHE A 118 3.75 -13.33 -1.43
CA PHE A 118 2.78 -13.88 -0.51
C PHE A 118 2.50 -15.34 -0.91
N LYS A 119 3.07 -16.30 -0.17
CA LYS A 119 2.76 -17.73 -0.34
C LYS A 119 1.51 -18.06 0.46
N MET A 120 0.48 -18.55 -0.25
CA MET A 120 -0.77 -19.04 0.34
C MET A 120 -0.59 -20.37 1.07
#